data_AF-A0A091LJY5-F1
#
_entry.id   AF-A0A091LJY5-F1
#
_cell.length_a   1.000
_cell.length_b   1.000
_cell.length_c   1.000
_cell.angle_alpha   90.00
_cell.angle_beta   90.00
_cell.angle_gamma   90.00
#
_symmetry.space_group_name_H-M   'P 1'
#
loop_
_entity.id
_entity.type
_entity.pdbx_description
1 polymer ?
#
loop_
_entity_poly.entity_id
_entity_poly.type
_entity_poly.pdbx_seq_one_letter_code
_entity_poly.pdbx_strand_id
1 'polypeptide(L)'
;MDDVARMIGYRPLPFMKWCWAVVTPLVCVGIFVFHVVNYKPLTYNKTYVYPWWGDAIGWVLALSSMLCIPCTVLYKLLRCKGSLRERWQLLTTPIWGHHHLEYLTPEA
;
A
#
# COMPACT_ATOMS: atom_id res chain seq x y z
N MET A 1 -0.45 -11.05 13.80
CA MET A 1 -1.30 -12.25 13.65
C MET A 1 -2.20 -12.44 14.86
N ASP A 2 -1.81 -11.87 16.00
CA ASP A 2 -2.55 -11.96 17.26
C ASP A 2 -3.89 -11.23 17.18
N ASP A 3 -3.97 -10.10 16.46
CA ASP A 3 -5.26 -9.43 16.18
C ASP A 3 -6.23 -10.33 15.40
N VAL A 4 -5.73 -11.00 14.35
CA VAL A 4 -6.55 -11.95 13.56
C VAL A 4 -6.97 -13.13 14.42
N ALA A 5 -6.07 -13.67 15.24
CA ALA A 5 -6.38 -14.78 16.14
C ALA A 5 -7.44 -14.40 17.19
N ARG A 6 -7.40 -13.15 17.69
CA ARG A 6 -8.40 -12.60 18.61
C ARG A 6 -9.74 -12.37 17.92
N MET A 7 -9.76 -11.96 16.65
CA MET A 7 -11.00 -11.78 15.88
C MET A 7 -11.72 -13.09 15.56
N ILE A 8 -10.98 -14.16 15.24
CA ILE A 8 -11.56 -15.44 14.78
C ILE A 8 -11.53 -16.55 15.83
N GLY A 9 -10.92 -16.32 16.99
CA GLY A 9 -10.85 -17.27 18.11
C GLY A 9 -9.80 -18.38 17.98
N TYR A 10 -9.05 -18.45 16.88
CA TYR A 10 -7.97 -19.42 16.68
C TYR A 10 -6.78 -18.81 15.92
N ARG A 11 -5.58 -19.35 16.11
CA ARG A 11 -4.39 -18.82 15.44
C ARG A 11 -4.33 -19.31 13.98
N PRO A 12 -4.30 -18.42 12.98
CA PRO A 12 -4.19 -18.82 11.58
C PRO A 12 -2.87 -19.53 11.31
N LEU A 13 -2.88 -20.42 10.30
CA LEU A 13 -1.73 -21.24 9.94
C LEU A 13 -0.50 -20.36 9.60
N PRO A 14 0.74 -20.76 9.99
CA PRO A 14 1.96 -20.00 9.70
C PRO A 14 2.19 -19.73 8.21
N PHE A 15 1.70 -20.60 7.32
CA PHE A 15 1.76 -20.40 5.88
C PHE A 15 1.08 -19.11 5.41
N MET A 16 -0.05 -18.74 6.04
CA MET A 16 -0.73 -17.48 5.70
C MET A 16 0.14 -16.25 5.97
N LYS A 17 1.01 -16.32 7.00
CA LYS A 17 1.95 -15.24 7.30
C LYS A 17 2.93 -15.04 6.15
N TRP A 18 3.49 -16.13 5.64
CA TRP A 18 4.43 -16.12 4.52
C TRP A 18 3.76 -15.67 3.23
N CYS A 19 2.52 -16.09 3.01
CA CYS A 19 1.74 -15.64 1.87
C CYS A 19 1.60 -14.10 1.86
N TRP A 20 1.13 -13.50 2.95
CA TRP A 20 0.91 -12.05 3.02
C TRP A 20 2.20 -11.23 3.09
N ALA A 21 3.21 -11.70 3.82
CA ALA A 21 4.44 -10.94 4.01
C ALA A 21 5.40 -11.00 2.81
N VAL A 22 5.36 -12.09 2.02
CA VAL A 22 6.36 -12.36 0.98
C VAL A 22 5.73 -12.65 -0.37
N VAL A 23 4.81 -13.61 -0.46
CA VAL A 23 4.27 -14.05 -1.75
C VAL A 23 3.45 -12.94 -2.42
N THR A 24 2.50 -12.35 -1.69
CA THR A 24 1.66 -11.26 -2.20
C THR A 24 2.49 -10.07 -2.71
N PRO A 25 3.39 -9.45 -1.92
CA PRO A 25 4.17 -8.32 -2.41
C PRO A 25 5.08 -8.69 -3.59
N LEU A 26 5.68 -9.89 -3.59
CA LEU A 26 6.54 -10.33 -4.68
C LEU A 26 5.77 -10.51 -5.98
N VAL A 27 4.59 -11.16 -5.93
CA VAL A 27 3.72 -11.34 -7.10
C VAL A 27 3.21 -9.98 -7.60
N CYS A 28 2.79 -9.08 -6.71
CA CYS A 28 2.35 -7.74 -7.09
C CYS A 28 3.45 -6.95 -7.81
N VAL A 29 4.68 -6.97 -7.29
CA VAL A 29 5.83 -6.33 -7.94
C VAL A 29 6.15 -6.98 -9.28
N GLY A 30 6.12 -8.32 -9.35
CA GLY A 30 6.35 -9.06 -10.59
C GLY A 30 5.37 -8.70 -11.70
N ILE A 31 4.07 -8.65 -11.39
CA ILE A 31 3.03 -8.27 -12.34
C ILE A 31 3.20 -6.81 -12.78
N PHE A 32 3.49 -5.90 -11.83
CA PHE A 32 3.71 -4.49 -12.14
C PHE A 32 4.91 -4.30 -13.09
N VAL A 33 6.05 -4.94 -12.81
CA VAL A 33 7.24 -4.89 -13.67
C VAL A 33 6.94 -5.49 -15.05
N PHE A 34 6.26 -6.64 -15.10
CA PHE A 34 5.87 -7.26 -16.37
C PHE A 34 4.99 -6.33 -17.21
N HIS A 35 4.05 -5.63 -16.58
CA HIS A 35 3.18 -4.65 -17.22
C HIS A 35 3.96 -3.45 -17.79
N VAL A 36 4.98 -2.97 -17.06
CA VAL A 36 5.84 -1.86 -17.51
C VAL A 36 6.75 -2.30 -18.67
N VAL A 37 7.37 -3.48 -18.58
CA VAL A 37 8.29 -3.99 -19.62
C VAL A 37 7.57 -4.31 -20.92
N ASN A 38 6.36 -4.88 -20.84
CA ASN A 38 5.56 -5.23 -22.00
C ASN A 38 4.58 -4.11 -22.38
N TYR A 39 4.79 -2.90 -21.89
CA TYR A 39 3.96 -1.76 -22.25
C TYR A 39 4.06 -1.52 -23.76
N LYS A 40 2.90 -1.57 -24.44
CA LYS A 40 2.78 -1.23 -25.85
C LYS A 40 1.89 0.01 -25.97
N PRO A 41 2.23 0.96 -26.86
CA PRO A 41 1.39 2.12 -27.10
C PRO A 41 -0.01 1.67 -27.50
N LEU A 42 -1.03 2.36 -26.99
CA LEU A 42 -2.42 2.00 -27.25
C LEU A 42 -2.72 2.14 -28.75
N THR A 43 -3.05 1.03 -29.40
CA THR A 43 -3.50 1.03 -30.80
C THR A 43 -4.99 0.71 -30.86
N TYR A 44 -5.79 1.63 -31.40
CA TYR A 44 -7.20 1.40 -31.66
C TYR A 44 -7.38 0.82 -33.06
N ASN A 45 -8.09 -0.30 -33.17
CA ASN A 45 -8.45 -0.97 -34.44
C ASN A 45 -7.27 -1.34 -35.36
N LYS A 46 -6.07 -1.58 -34.80
CA LYS A 46 -4.80 -1.94 -35.49
C LYS A 46 -4.24 -0.92 -36.49
N THR A 47 -4.97 0.14 -36.80
CA THR A 47 -4.60 1.17 -37.78
C THR A 47 -4.40 2.55 -37.15
N TYR A 48 -4.99 2.81 -35.97
CA TYR A 48 -4.86 4.10 -35.29
C TYR A 48 -3.95 3.99 -34.07
N VAL A 49 -2.75 4.57 -34.19
CA VAL A 49 -1.82 4.71 -33.06
C VAL A 49 -2.26 5.93 -32.26
N TYR A 50 -2.53 5.73 -30.96
CA TYR A 50 -2.89 6.84 -30.09
C TYR A 50 -1.71 7.83 -30.02
N PRO A 51 -1.97 9.14 -30.09
CA PRO A 51 -0.90 10.12 -30.02
C PRO A 51 -0.26 10.12 -28.63
N TRP A 52 1.03 10.48 -28.56
CA TRP A 52 1.84 10.43 -27.34
C TRP A 52 1.23 11.16 -26.13
N TRP A 53 0.48 12.24 -26.37
CA TRP A 53 -0.20 13.00 -25.32
C TRP A 53 -1.36 12.21 -24.68
N GLY A 54 -1.99 11.34 -25.46
CA GLY A 54 -3.07 10.50 -24.99
C GLY A 54 -2.60 9.37 -24.08
N ASP A 55 -1.47 8.73 -24.44
CA ASP A 55 -0.79 7.78 -23.55
C ASP A 55 -0.34 8.48 -22.27
N ALA A 56 0.20 9.71 -22.36
CA ALA A 56 0.60 10.49 -21.20
C ALA A 56 -0.58 10.79 -20.25
N ILE A 57 -1.75 11.16 -20.77
CA ILE A 57 -2.95 11.38 -19.96
C ILE A 57 -3.39 10.08 -19.26
N GLY A 58 -3.33 8.94 -19.97
CA GLY A 58 -3.64 7.63 -19.38
C GLY A 58 -2.72 7.28 -18.20
N TRP A 59 -1.41 7.50 -18.37
CA TRP A 59 -0.44 7.31 -17.30
C TRP A 59 -0.64 8.28 -16.13
N VAL A 60 -0.89 9.56 -16.39
CA VAL A 60 -1.17 10.55 -15.35
C VAL A 60 -2.42 10.17 -14.56
N LEU A 61 -3.48 9.73 -15.24
CA LEU A 61 -4.71 9.28 -14.59
C LEU A 61 -4.47 8.03 -13.73
N ALA A 62 -3.73 7.04 -14.24
CA ALA A 62 -3.39 5.83 -13.49
C ALA A 62 -2.54 6.16 -12.24
N LEU A 63 -1.49 6.96 -12.42
CA LEU A 63 -0.57 7.36 -11.35
C LEU A 63 -1.19 8.34 -10.35
N SER A 64 -2.25 9.08 -10.72
CA SER A 64 -2.91 10.05 -9.82
C SER A 64 -3.35 9.41 -8.50
N SER A 65 -3.94 8.21 -8.57
CA SER A 65 -4.37 7.44 -7.40
C SER A 65 -3.18 6.91 -6.58
N MET A 66 -2.13 6.45 -7.25
CA MET A 66 -0.93 5.91 -6.61
C MET A 66 -0.15 7.02 -5.89
N LEU A 67 -0.15 8.24 -6.42
CA LEU A 67 0.51 9.41 -5.85
C LEU A 67 -0.18 9.95 -4.58
N CYS A 68 -1.47 9.64 -4.35
CA CYS A 68 -2.15 10.06 -3.12
C CYS A 68 -1.41 9.57 -1.86
N ILE A 69 -0.93 8.32 -1.86
CA ILE A 69 -0.23 7.72 -0.72
C ILE A 69 1.05 8.50 -0.37
N PRO A 70 2.06 8.65 -1.25
CA PRO A 70 3.28 9.40 -0.94
C PRO A 70 3.01 10.87 -0.66
N CYS A 71 2.04 11.49 -1.33
CA CYS A 71 1.62 12.87 -1.03
C CYS A 71 1.12 13.02 0.41
N THR A 72 0.29 12.09 0.90
CA THR A 72 -0.17 12.14 2.30
C THR A 72 0.96 11.89 3.30
N VAL A 73 1.90 10.99 3.00
CA VAL A 73 3.08 10.74 3.85
C VAL A 73 3.94 11.99 3.93
N LEU A 74 4.24 12.63 2.80
CA LEU A 74 5.03 13.86 2.75
C LEU A 74 4.31 15.00 3.47
N TYR A 75 3.01 15.19 3.23
CA TYR A 75 2.21 16.20 3.91
C TYR A 75 2.26 16.04 5.43
N LYS A 76 2.06 14.81 5.92
CA LYS A 76 2.14 14.52 7.36
C LYS A 76 3.54 14.72 7.92
N LEU A 77 4.58 14.28 7.21
CA LEU A 77 5.98 14.50 7.60
C LEU A 77 6.35 15.98 7.68
N LEU A 78 5.86 16.82 6.77
CA LEU A 78 6.13 18.26 6.78
C LEU A 78 5.36 18.99 7.89
N ARG A 79 4.14 18.54 8.21
CA ARG A 79 3.27 19.16 9.23
C ARG A 79 3.58 18.73 10.66
N CYS A 80 4.08 17.52 10.89
CA CYS A 80 4.49 17.08 12.21
C CYS A 80 5.63 17.96 12.74
N LYS A 81 5.57 18.34 14.02
CA LYS A 81 6.65 19.06 14.71
C LYS A 81 7.68 18.06 15.24
N GLY A 82 8.96 18.43 15.28
CA GLY A 82 10.06 17.58 15.77
C GLY A 82 11.14 17.26 14.73
N SER A 83 12.08 16.39 15.08
CA SER A 83 13.12 15.88 14.18
C SER A 83 12.56 14.84 13.20
N LEU A 84 13.21 14.62 12.05
CA LEU A 84 12.72 13.66 11.03
C LEU A 84 12.52 12.25 11.59
N ARG A 85 13.38 11.81 12.53
CA ARG A 85 13.29 10.49 13.16
C ARG A 85 12.08 10.38 14.08
N GLU A 86 11.82 11.39 14.90
CA GLU A 86 10.65 11.44 15.78
C GLU A 86 9.35 11.50 14.98
N ARG A 87 9.32 12.29 13.90
CA ARG A 87 8.15 12.35 13.01
C ARG A 87 7.85 11.00 12.38
N TRP A 88 8.87 10.30 11.89
CA TRP A 88 8.70 8.98 11.28
C TRP A 88 8.23 7.95 12.31
N GLN A 89 8.80 7.94 13.51
CA GLN A 89 8.35 7.06 14.59
C GLN A 89 6.88 7.33 14.94
N LEU A 90 6.50 8.58 15.13
CA LEU A 90 5.12 8.97 15.43
C LEU A 90 4.14 8.54 14.32
N LEU A 91 4.54 8.66 13.05
CA LEU A 91 3.71 8.31 11.90
C LEU A 91 3.59 6.79 11.66
N THR A 92 4.55 6.02 12.13
CA THR A 92 4.55 4.55 12.01
C THR A 92 3.99 3.83 13.24
N THR A 93 3.79 4.55 14.35
CA THR A 93 3.09 4.03 15.52
C THR A 93 1.57 4.14 15.35
N PRO A 94 0.80 3.07 15.61
CA PRO A 94 -0.65 3.13 15.59
C PRO A 94 -1.18 4.01 16.74
N ILE A 95 -2.29 4.71 16.48
CA ILE A 95 -3.00 5.47 17.51
C ILE A 95 -3.90 4.48 18.26
N TRP A 96 -3.63 4.28 19.55
CA TRP A 96 -4.44 3.44 20.41
C TRP A 96 -5.55 4.27 21.06
N GLY A 97 -6.82 3.90 20.82
CA GLY A 97 -7.97 4.43 21.56
C GLY A 97 -8.31 3.57 22.79
N HIS A 98 -9.15 4.08 23.69
CA HIS A 98 -9.55 3.37 24.92
C HIS A 98 -10.09 1.96 24.66
N HIS A 99 -10.94 1.79 23.65
CA HIS A 99 -11.47 0.47 23.28
C HIS A 99 -10.38 -0.52 22.86
N HIS A 100 -9.30 -0.07 22.21
CA HIS A 100 -8.20 -0.97 21.86
C HIS A 100 -7.42 -1.46 23.09
N LEU A 101 -7.39 -0.67 24.17
CA LEU A 101 -6.76 -1.04 25.43
C LEU A 101 -7.59 -2.08 26.19
N GLU A 102 -8.92 -2.01 26.11
CA GLU A 102 -9.84 -3.03 26.65
C GLU A 102 -9.62 -4.41 26.00
N TYR A 103 -9.21 -4.47 24.73
CA TYR A 103 -8.87 -5.73 24.05
C TYR A 103 -7.41 -6.17 24.25
N LEU A 104 -6.55 -5.29 24.78
CA LEU A 104 -5.13 -5.57 25.04
C LEU A 104 -4.89 -6.17 26.42
N THR A 105 -5.79 -5.93 27.39
CA THR A 105 -5.73 -6.59 28.69
C THR A 105 -5.85 -8.10 28.48
N PRO A 106 -4.80 -8.90 28.81
CA PRO A 106 -5.02 -10.31 29.03
C PRO A 106 -5.96 -10.36 30.24
N GLU A 107 -7.18 -10.86 30.04
CA GLU A 107 -8.12 -11.11 31.15
C GLU A 107 -7.34 -11.79 32.29
N ALA A 108 -7.43 -11.20 33.48
CA ALA A 108 -6.90 -11.74 34.72
C ALA A 108 -7.55 -13.09 35.06
#